data_AF-A0A3M7N0L4-F1
#
_entry.id   AF-A0A3M7N0L4-F1
#
_cell.length_a   1.000
_cell.length_b   1.000
_cell.length_c   1.000
_cell.angle_alpha   90.00
_cell.angle_beta   90.00
_cell.angle_gamma   90.00
#
_symmetry.space_group_name_H-M   'P 1'
#
loop_
_entity.id
_entity.type
_entity.pdbx_description
1 polymer ?
#
loop_
_entity_poly.entity_id
_entity_poly.type
_entity_poly.pdbx_seq_one_letter_code
_entity_poly.pdbx_strand_id
1 'polypeptide(L)'
;MAHTESEPNEVREGNLKSRDLIVELKKTSIKVAIKGQDPVIDGNFPFPILVDDSTWTLSTNPDSTKTIAITLTKAAGSAWWPHIITSAPKIDVTKIVPENSKLSDLDGETRGMVEKMMYDQEMKRQGKPTSDEQKKQDLLKKFMEQNPQLDFSNAKIG
;
A
#
# COMPACT_ATOMS: atom_id res chain seq x y z
N MET A 1 -11.18 -45.17 2.51
CA MET A 1 -10.33 -44.03 2.14
C MET A 1 -9.77 -43.47 3.44
N ALA A 2 -8.46 -43.56 3.64
CA ALA A 2 -7.82 -43.13 4.87
C ALA A 2 -7.79 -41.60 4.92
N HIS A 3 -8.41 -41.01 5.94
CA HIS A 3 -8.21 -39.62 6.29
C HIS A 3 -6.82 -39.49 6.89
N THR A 4 -5.94 -38.73 6.24
CA THR A 4 -4.65 -38.35 6.80
C THR A 4 -4.91 -37.18 7.75
N GLU A 5 -5.04 -37.49 9.04
CA GLU A 5 -4.88 -36.50 10.10
C GLU A 5 -3.45 -35.97 10.01
N SER A 6 -3.30 -34.69 9.66
CA SER A 6 -2.05 -33.97 9.74
C SER A 6 -1.68 -33.82 11.22
N GLU A 7 -0.67 -34.56 11.67
CA GLU A 7 -0.13 -34.50 13.03
C GLU A 7 0.28 -33.05 13.40
N PRO A 8 0.12 -32.65 14.68
CA PRO A 8 0.55 -31.33 15.13
C PRO A 8 2.07 -31.22 14.97
N ASN A 9 2.48 -30.23 14.17
CA ASN A 9 3.86 -29.90 13.84
C ASN A 9 4.71 -29.82 15.13
N GLU A 10 5.52 -30.84 15.39
CA GLU A 10 6.30 -30.98 16.61
C GLU A 10 7.31 -29.83 16.70
N VAL A 11 7.06 -28.89 17.62
CA VAL A 11 7.92 -27.73 17.81
C VAL A 11 9.22 -28.25 18.40
N ARG A 12 10.30 -28.24 17.60
CA ARG A 12 11.63 -28.65 18.07
C ARG A 12 11.98 -27.84 19.32
N GLU A 13 12.03 -28.51 20.46
CA GLU A 13 12.59 -27.99 21.72
C GLU A 13 14.10 -27.80 21.52
N GLY A 14 14.43 -26.66 20.93
CA GLY A 14 15.80 -26.25 20.66
C GLY A 14 15.85 -24.75 20.67
N ASN A 15 16.93 -24.19 21.21
CA ASN A 15 17.20 -22.77 21.16
C ASN A 15 17.42 -22.33 19.70
N LEU A 16 16.34 -22.12 18.93
CA LEU A 16 16.37 -21.67 17.54
C LEU A 16 17.22 -20.40 17.43
N LYS A 17 18.16 -20.44 16.49
CA LYS A 17 19.02 -19.31 16.14
C LYS A 17 18.72 -18.88 14.71
N SER A 18 19.21 -17.71 14.32
CA SER A 18 19.01 -17.18 12.96
C SER A 18 19.43 -18.15 11.86
N ARG A 19 20.44 -19.00 12.09
CA ARG A 19 20.90 -20.02 11.13
C ARG A 19 19.88 -21.12 10.86
N ASP A 20 18.92 -21.33 11.76
CA ASP A 20 17.90 -22.37 11.68
C ASP A 20 16.63 -21.86 10.97
N LEU A 21 16.60 -20.56 10.66
CA LEU A 21 15.48 -19.88 10.02
C LEU A 21 15.79 -19.60 8.55
N ILE A 22 14.72 -19.55 7.75
CA ILE A 22 14.70 -19.05 6.38
C ILE A 22 13.78 -17.83 6.41
N VAL A 23 14.35 -16.63 6.28
CA VAL A 23 13.61 -15.37 6.17
C VAL A 23 14.06 -14.68 4.88
N GLU A 24 13.27 -14.81 3.83
CA GLU A 24 13.50 -14.17 2.54
C GLU A 24 12.51 -13.03 2.33
N LEU A 25 13.04 -11.82 2.21
CA LEU A 25 12.29 -10.64 1.79
C LEU A 25 12.72 -10.28 0.37
N LYS A 26 11.77 -10.34 -0.57
CA LYS A 26 11.98 -9.89 -1.96
C LYS A 26 11.02 -8.75 -2.24
N LYS A 27 11.27 -8.00 -3.32
CA LYS A 27 10.47 -6.84 -3.70
C LYS A 27 8.96 -7.14 -3.71
N THR A 28 8.55 -8.34 -4.10
CA THR A 28 7.15 -8.73 -4.28
C THR A 28 6.76 -10.02 -3.55
N SER A 29 7.61 -10.57 -2.70
CA SER A 29 7.32 -11.82 -2.00
C SER A 29 8.03 -11.93 -0.66
N ILE A 30 7.48 -12.77 0.22
CA ILE A 30 8.02 -13.08 1.53
C ILE A 30 7.99 -14.59 1.76
N LYS A 31 9.04 -15.10 2.39
CA LYS A 31 9.08 -16.46 2.91
C LYS A 31 9.65 -16.47 4.32
N VAL A 32 8.95 -17.13 5.23
CA VAL A 32 9.35 -17.32 6.63
C VAL A 32 9.14 -18.78 6.98
N ALA A 33 10.22 -19.50 7.28
CA ALA A 33 10.18 -20.93 7.61
C ALA A 33 11.28 -21.30 8.60
N ILE A 34 11.07 -22.41 9.32
CA ILE A 34 12.13 -23.10 10.04
C ILE A 34 12.72 -24.15 9.09
N LYS A 35 14.04 -24.28 9.03
CA LYS A 35 14.71 -25.25 8.13
C LYS A 35 14.21 -26.67 8.40
N GLY A 36 13.68 -27.31 7.35
CA GLY A 36 13.16 -28.66 7.42
C GLY A 36 11.70 -28.76 7.90
N GLN A 37 11.00 -27.64 8.07
CA GLN A 37 9.56 -27.60 8.34
C GLN A 37 8.83 -26.82 7.23
N ASP A 38 7.50 -26.99 7.21
CA ASP A 38 6.64 -26.19 6.35
C ASP A 38 6.75 -24.69 6.66
N PRO A 39 6.68 -23.83 5.62
CA PRO A 39 6.76 -22.39 5.81
C PRO A 39 5.57 -21.87 6.59
N VAL A 40 5.85 -21.02 7.57
CA VAL A 40 4.83 -20.28 8.33
C VAL A 40 4.18 -19.23 7.44
N ILE A 41 4.98 -18.59 6.57
CA ILE A 41 4.54 -17.63 5.57
C ILE A 41 5.27 -17.94 4.27
N ASP A 42 4.54 -18.15 3.18
CA ASP A 42 5.09 -18.22 1.83
C ASP A 42 4.09 -17.60 0.85
N GLY A 43 4.46 -16.49 0.22
CA GLY A 43 3.56 -15.83 -0.72
C GLY A 43 4.02 -14.47 -1.23
N ASN A 44 3.16 -13.88 -2.05
CA ASN A 44 3.41 -12.61 -2.73
C ASN A 44 2.76 -11.45 -1.98
N PHE A 45 3.47 -10.32 -1.89
CA PHE A 45 2.90 -9.07 -1.39
C PHE A 45 1.87 -8.50 -2.38
N PRO A 46 0.83 -7.79 -1.93
CA PRO A 46 -0.09 -7.08 -2.82
C PRO A 46 0.58 -5.91 -3.57
N PHE A 47 1.60 -5.30 -2.96
CA PHE A 47 2.35 -4.18 -3.52
C PHE A 47 3.84 -4.34 -3.20
N PRO A 48 4.74 -3.70 -3.97
CA PRO A 48 6.17 -3.86 -3.76
C PRO A 48 6.68 -3.18 -2.47
N ILE A 49 7.72 -3.76 -1.87
CA ILE A 49 8.49 -3.20 -0.76
C ILE A 49 9.84 -2.64 -1.23
N LEU A 50 10.42 -1.76 -0.44
CA LEU A 50 11.84 -1.40 -0.49
C LEU A 50 12.61 -2.42 0.34
N VAL A 51 13.26 -3.38 -0.34
CA VAL A 51 13.92 -4.52 0.31
C VAL A 51 15.08 -4.05 1.19
N ASP A 52 15.89 -3.12 0.69
CA ASP A 52 17.08 -2.61 1.40
C ASP A 52 16.73 -1.88 2.70
N ASP A 53 15.51 -1.32 2.77
CA ASP A 53 14.97 -0.63 3.96
C ASP A 53 14.07 -1.53 4.82
N SER A 54 13.94 -2.80 4.46
CA SER A 54 13.15 -3.78 5.20
C SER A 54 14.06 -4.71 5.99
N THR A 55 13.67 -5.04 7.21
CA THR A 55 14.53 -5.80 8.12
C THR A 55 13.74 -6.88 8.86
N TRP A 56 14.45 -7.84 9.43
CA TRP A 56 13.89 -8.80 10.36
C TRP A 56 14.83 -9.03 11.53
N THR A 57 14.25 -9.35 12.69
CA THR A 57 15.00 -9.66 13.90
C THR A 57 14.43 -10.89 14.58
N LEU A 58 15.25 -11.55 15.40
CA LEU A 58 14.86 -12.68 16.24
C LEU A 58 15.13 -12.31 17.70
N SER A 59 14.09 -12.22 18.51
CA SER A 59 14.19 -12.01 19.96
C SER A 59 13.77 -13.25 20.72
N THR A 60 14.37 -13.46 21.89
CA THR A 60 13.91 -14.46 22.86
C THR A 60 13.19 -13.72 23.98
N ASN A 61 11.96 -14.11 24.25
CA ASN A 61 11.10 -13.49 25.24
C ASN A 61 11.42 -14.05 26.66
N PRO A 62 10.97 -13.37 27.74
CA PRO A 62 11.22 -13.82 29.11
C PRO A 62 10.64 -15.21 29.44
N ASP A 63 9.60 -15.63 28.72
CA ASP A 63 8.98 -16.96 28.83
C ASP A 63 9.70 -18.04 27.98
N SER A 64 10.91 -17.74 27.48
CA SER A 64 11.71 -18.59 26.58
C SER A 64 11.11 -18.83 25.20
N THR A 65 9.98 -18.19 24.85
CA THR A 65 9.48 -18.20 23.47
C THR A 65 10.33 -17.33 22.57
N LYS A 66 10.23 -17.52 21.26
CA LYS A 66 10.97 -16.75 20.27
C LYS A 66 10.02 -16.01 19.35
N THR A 67 10.34 -14.75 19.08
CA THR A 67 9.56 -13.89 18.18
C THR A 67 10.44 -13.48 17.00
N ILE A 68 9.93 -13.69 15.79
CA ILE A 68 10.49 -13.10 14.58
C ILE A 68 9.71 -11.81 14.32
N ALA A 69 10.37 -10.66 14.42
CA ALA A 69 9.78 -9.38 14.06
C ALA A 69 10.24 -9.00 12.65
N ILE A 70 9.29 -8.67 11.77
CA ILE A 70 9.56 -8.29 10.38
C ILE A 70 9.05 -6.87 10.18
N THR A 71 9.94 -5.98 9.75
CA THR A 71 9.64 -4.58 9.44
C THR A 71 9.74 -4.41 7.93
N LEU A 72 8.61 -4.05 7.30
CA LEU A 72 8.52 -3.86 5.85
C LEU A 72 8.36 -2.38 5.52
N THR A 73 9.25 -1.88 4.67
CA THR A 73 9.14 -0.52 4.12
C THR A 73 8.42 -0.59 2.78
N LYS A 74 7.24 0.04 2.68
CA LYS A 74 6.44 0.04 1.44
C LYS A 74 7.06 0.97 0.39
N ALA A 75 6.99 0.59 -0.88
CA ALA A 75 7.34 1.52 -1.95
C ALA A 75 6.31 2.67 -2.05
N ALA A 76 6.79 3.86 -2.47
CA ALA A 76 5.99 5.07 -2.59
C ALA A 76 4.70 4.86 -3.42
N GLY A 77 3.60 5.47 -2.98
CA GLY A 77 2.27 5.31 -3.60
C GLY A 77 1.45 4.12 -3.10
N SER A 78 1.95 3.35 -2.12
CA SER A 78 1.22 2.20 -1.57
C SER A 78 0.15 2.62 -0.56
N ALA A 79 -1.10 2.35 -0.92
CA ALA A 79 -2.28 2.46 -0.06
C ALA A 79 -2.27 1.45 1.11
N TRP A 80 -3.35 1.43 1.89
CA TRP A 80 -3.64 0.40 2.88
C TRP A 80 -3.55 -0.99 2.26
N TRP A 81 -2.85 -1.91 2.94
CA TRP A 81 -2.70 -3.29 2.48
C TRP A 81 -3.81 -4.13 3.09
N PRO A 82 -4.71 -4.71 2.29
CA PRO A 82 -5.78 -5.56 2.81
C PRO A 82 -5.27 -6.91 3.30
N HIS A 83 -4.02 -7.26 3.03
CA HIS A 83 -3.37 -8.48 3.52
C HIS A 83 -1.87 -8.31 3.36
N ILE A 84 -1.10 -9.13 4.08
CA ILE A 84 0.36 -9.18 3.92
C ILE A 84 0.70 -9.99 2.67
N ILE A 85 0.11 -11.18 2.50
CA ILE A 85 0.27 -12.00 1.29
C ILE A 85 -1.07 -12.20 0.59
N THR A 86 -1.05 -12.29 -0.73
CA THR A 86 -2.26 -12.41 -1.56
C THR A 86 -3.07 -13.67 -1.31
N SER A 87 -2.45 -14.71 -0.76
CA SER A 87 -3.08 -15.97 -0.35
C SER A 87 -3.74 -15.91 1.03
N ALA A 88 -3.48 -14.87 1.83
CA ALA A 88 -4.05 -14.72 3.17
C ALA A 88 -5.44 -14.06 3.14
N PRO A 89 -6.27 -14.30 4.17
CA PRO A 89 -7.54 -13.59 4.34
C PRO A 89 -7.35 -12.08 4.31
N LYS A 90 -8.28 -11.39 3.62
CA LYS A 90 -8.27 -9.94 3.50
C LYS A 90 -8.94 -9.30 4.71
N ILE A 91 -8.35 -8.22 5.22
CA ILE A 91 -9.03 -7.27 6.11
C ILE A 91 -9.78 -6.24 5.25
N ASP A 92 -10.93 -5.79 5.75
CA ASP A 92 -11.70 -4.74 5.11
C ASP A 92 -11.05 -3.37 5.37
N VAL A 93 -10.20 -2.95 4.45
CA VAL A 93 -9.46 -1.68 4.53
C VAL A 93 -10.34 -0.45 4.30
N THR A 94 -11.60 -0.62 3.87
CA THR A 94 -12.52 0.51 3.65
C THR A 94 -13.01 1.15 4.94
N LYS A 95 -12.88 0.44 6.06
CA LYS A 95 -13.24 0.91 7.40
C LYS A 95 -12.06 1.48 8.18
N ILE A 96 -10.84 1.39 7.63
CA ILE A 96 -9.66 1.93 8.29
C ILE A 96 -9.63 3.42 8.02
N VAL A 97 -10.04 4.19 9.03
CA VAL A 97 -9.92 5.64 9.02
C VAL A 97 -8.46 5.96 9.32
N PRO A 98 -7.70 6.61 8.41
CA PRO A 98 -6.38 7.07 8.75
C PRO A 98 -6.47 8.07 9.92
N GLU A 99 -5.69 7.81 10.97
CA GLU A 99 -5.45 8.68 12.14
C GLU A 99 -4.74 10.00 11.78
N ASN A 100 -4.95 10.53 10.56
CA ASN A 100 -4.48 11.84 10.11
C ASN A 100 -5.56 12.59 9.34
N SER A 101 -6.81 12.48 9.78
CA SER A 101 -7.95 13.13 9.12
C SER A 101 -8.49 14.32 9.91
N LYS A 102 -7.59 15.07 10.57
CA LYS A 102 -7.90 16.45 10.90
C LYS A 102 -7.11 17.34 9.97
N LEU A 103 -7.80 17.76 8.91
CA LEU A 103 -7.38 18.82 8.00
C LEU A 103 -6.94 20.11 8.73
N SER A 104 -7.27 20.24 10.03
CA SER A 104 -6.83 21.32 10.92
C SER A 104 -5.36 21.26 11.33
N ASP A 105 -4.69 20.12 11.19
CA ASP A 105 -3.31 19.93 11.64
C ASP A 105 -2.29 20.17 10.51
N LEU A 106 -2.77 20.45 9.30
CA LEU A 106 -1.97 20.82 8.15
C LEU A 106 -1.92 22.36 8.02
N ASP A 107 -0.76 22.91 7.67
CA ASP A 107 -0.64 24.32 7.30
C ASP A 107 -1.53 24.64 6.07
N GLY A 108 -1.91 25.92 5.92
CA GLY A 108 -2.93 26.33 4.94
C GLY A 108 -2.60 25.99 3.48
N GLU A 109 -1.32 25.88 3.12
CA GLU A 109 -0.87 25.53 1.78
C GLU A 109 -1.05 24.02 1.53
N THR A 110 -0.61 23.19 2.46
CA THR A 110 -0.75 21.72 2.39
C THR A 110 -2.22 21.29 2.41
N ARG A 111 -3.06 21.97 3.21
CA ARG A 111 -4.51 21.75 3.25
C ARG A 111 -5.17 22.01 1.89
N GLY A 112 -4.83 23.12 1.24
CA GLY A 112 -5.37 23.45 -0.08
C GLY A 112 -5.00 22.42 -1.16
N MET A 113 -3.81 21.85 -1.08
CA MET A 113 -3.38 20.78 -1.98
C MET A 113 -4.17 19.48 -1.76
N VAL A 114 -4.39 19.09 -0.50
CA VAL A 114 -5.17 17.89 -0.16
C VAL A 114 -6.64 18.04 -0.52
N GLU A 115 -7.26 19.20 -0.25
CA GLU A 115 -8.64 19.52 -0.67
C GLU A 115 -8.78 19.44 -2.20
N LYS A 116 -7.80 19.99 -2.94
CA LYS A 116 -7.76 19.90 -4.40
C LYS A 116 -7.66 18.44 -4.88
N MET A 117 -6.77 17.64 -4.29
CA MET A 117 -6.61 16.23 -4.67
C MET A 117 -7.89 15.43 -4.42
N MET A 118 -8.55 15.65 -3.29
CA MET A 118 -9.82 14.99 -2.96
C MET A 118 -10.93 15.37 -3.95
N TYR A 119 -11.03 16.64 -4.31
CA TYR A 119 -11.99 17.13 -5.31
C TYR A 119 -11.72 16.53 -6.71
N ASP A 120 -10.47 16.55 -7.15
CA ASP A 120 -10.06 16.03 -8.46
C ASP A 120 -10.29 14.53 -8.58
N GLN A 121 -10.06 13.77 -7.50
CA GLN A 121 -10.33 12.34 -7.46
C GLN A 121 -11.83 12.03 -7.63
N GLU A 122 -12.70 12.82 -6.99
CA GLU A 122 -14.15 12.67 -7.11
C GLU A 122 -14.67 13.09 -8.49
N MET A 123 -14.19 14.22 -9.04
CA MET A 123 -14.55 14.66 -10.39
C MET A 123 -14.13 13.63 -11.44
N LYS A 124 -12.92 13.08 -11.33
CA LYS A 124 -12.44 12.02 -12.24
C LYS A 124 -13.28 10.75 -12.15
N ARG A 125 -13.73 10.37 -10.94
CA ARG A 125 -14.65 9.23 -10.75
C ARG A 125 -16.00 9.46 -11.42
N GLN A 126 -16.49 10.70 -11.41
CA GLN A 126 -17.73 11.10 -12.07
C GLN A 126 -17.56 11.39 -13.58
N GLY A 127 -16.36 11.18 -14.15
CA GLY A 127 -16.07 11.52 -15.54
C GLY A 127 -16.10 13.03 -15.83
N LYS A 128 -15.98 13.86 -14.79
CA LYS A 128 -15.99 15.33 -14.87
C LYS A 128 -14.56 15.90 -14.89
N PRO A 129 -14.37 17.09 -15.48
CA PRO A 129 -13.08 17.77 -15.54
C PRO A 129 -12.51 18.05 -14.14
N THR A 130 -11.20 17.93 -13.96
CA THR A 130 -10.50 18.29 -12.71
C THR A 130 -10.44 19.81 -12.55
N SER A 131 -10.04 20.30 -11.36
CA SER A 131 -9.91 21.73 -11.08
C SER A 131 -8.98 22.45 -12.07
N ASP A 132 -7.90 21.81 -12.52
CA ASP A 132 -6.99 22.40 -13.52
C ASP A 132 -7.60 22.42 -14.93
N GLU A 133 -8.34 21.37 -15.30
CA GLU A 133 -9.06 21.29 -16.56
C GLU A 133 -10.15 22.36 -16.64
N GLN A 134 -10.87 22.58 -15.54
CA GLN A 134 -11.93 23.56 -15.42
C GLN A 134 -11.38 24.99 -15.49
N LYS A 135 -10.25 25.27 -14.82
CA LYS A 135 -9.54 26.55 -14.96
C LYS A 135 -9.07 26.82 -16.38
N LYS A 136 -8.57 25.80 -17.08
CA LYS A 136 -8.18 25.93 -18.50
C LYS A 136 -9.39 26.25 -19.37
N GLN A 137 -10.52 25.57 -19.16
CA GLN A 137 -11.77 25.83 -19.87
C GLN A 137 -12.28 27.25 -19.62
N ASP A 138 -12.25 27.72 -18.37
CA ASP A 138 -12.67 29.08 -18.02
C ASP A 138 -11.77 30.15 -18.63
N LEU A 139 -10.46 29.92 -18.64
CA LEU A 139 -9.50 30.84 -19.27
C LEU A 139 -9.70 30.89 -20.79
N LEU A 140 -9.88 29.73 -21.43
CA LEU A 140 -10.15 29.63 -22.86
C LEU A 140 -11.48 30.33 -23.21
N LYS A 141 -12.52 30.14 -22.41
CA LYS A 141 -13.82 30.79 -22.60
C LYS A 141 -13.71 32.32 -22.51
N LYS A 142 -13.02 32.83 -21.48
CA LYS A 142 -12.76 34.28 -21.37
C LYS A 142 -11.95 34.81 -22.54
N PHE A 143 -10.96 34.04 -23.01
CA PHE A 143 -10.16 34.43 -24.16
C PHE A 143 -10.97 34.50 -25.45
N MET A 144 -11.88 33.54 -25.67
CA MET A 144 -12.84 33.53 -26.80
C MET A 144 -13.83 34.71 -26.73
N GLU A 145 -14.37 35.01 -25.54
CA GLU A 145 -15.30 36.13 -25.32
C GLU A 145 -14.63 37.49 -25.56
N GLN A 146 -13.36 37.63 -25.20
CA GLN A 146 -12.59 38.87 -25.40
C GLN A 146 -12.03 39.02 -26.81
N ASN A 147 -11.96 37.93 -27.58
CA ASN A 147 -11.44 37.93 -28.95
C ASN A 147 -12.44 37.25 -29.91
N PRO A 148 -13.65 37.81 -30.09
CA PRO A 148 -14.72 37.22 -30.90
C PRO A 148 -14.40 37.14 -32.41
N GLN A 149 -13.25 37.69 -32.83
CA GLN A 149 -12.76 37.65 -34.21
C GLN A 149 -11.81 36.47 -34.48
N LEU A 150 -11.41 35.72 -33.45
CA LEU A 150 -10.58 34.52 -33.57
C LEU A 150 -11.48 33.30 -33.83
N ASP A 151 -11.26 32.63 -34.95
CA ASP A 151 -11.96 31.40 -35.33
C ASP A 151 -11.27 30.17 -34.72
N PHE A 152 -11.91 29.53 -33.74
CA PHE A 152 -11.41 28.33 -33.06
C PHE A 152 -11.88 27.02 -33.69
N SER A 153 -12.58 27.07 -34.83
CA SER A 153 -13.15 25.89 -35.50
C SER A 153 -12.09 24.85 -35.92
N ASN A 154 -10.83 25.27 -36.06
CA ASN A 154 -9.69 24.41 -36.41
C ASN A 154 -8.66 24.23 -35.26
N ALA A 155 -8.94 24.71 -34.05
CA ALA A 155 -8.01 24.54 -32.93
C ALA A 155 -8.06 23.11 -32.39
N LYS A 156 -6.93 22.39 -32.43
CA LYS A 156 -6.78 21.12 -31.71
C LYS A 156 -6.63 21.41 -30.21
N ILE A 157 -7.75 21.39 -29.51
CA ILE A 157 -7.80 21.43 -28.04
C ILE A 157 -7.65 19.98 -27.58
N GLY A 158 -6.46 19.62 -27.12
CA GLY A 158 -6.10 18.29 -26.62
C GLY A 158 -5.39 18.39 -25.29
#